data_AF-A0A0T6Z9D5-F1
#
_entry.id   AF-A0A0T6Z9D5-F1
#
_cell.length_a   1.000
_cell.length_b   1.000
_cell.length_c   1.000
_cell.angle_alpha   90.00
_cell.angle_beta   90.00
_cell.angle_gamma   90.00
#
_symmetry.space_group_name_H-M   'P 1'
#
loop_
_entity.id
_entity.type
_entity.pdbx_description
1 polymer ?
#
loop_
_entity_poly.entity_id
_entity_poly.type
_entity_poly.pdbx_seq_one_letter_code
_entity_poly.pdbx_strand_id
1 'polypeptide(L)' 'MTSLTHEEGFGFISALDGREFFFRRESMASGDQWKQLKIGTEVRFAEHDGEKGPFASAVTIV' A
#
# COMPACT_ATOMS: atom_id res chain seq x y z
N MET A 1 -8.66 -5.99 1.43
CA MET A 1 -9.21 -4.89 0.58
C MET A 1 -8.23 -3.73 0.65
N THR A 2 -8.17 -2.87 -0.36
CA THR A 2 -7.23 -1.74 -0.41
C THR A 2 -8.00 -0.42 -0.35
N SER A 3 -7.64 0.48 0.55
CA SER A 3 -8.20 1.85 0.64
C SER A 3 -7.15 2.84 0.14
N LEU A 4 -7.54 3.72 -0.79
CA LEU A 4 -6.60 4.58 -1.52
C LEU A 4 -7.06 6.03 -1.49
N THR A 5 -6.21 6.92 -0.95
CA THR A 5 -6.44 8.37 -0.99
C THR A 5 -5.49 9.00 -1.98
N HIS A 6 -5.94 9.13 -3.24
CA HIS A 6 -5.13 9.66 -4.33
C HIS A 6 -4.71 11.12 -4.10
N GLU A 7 -5.53 11.89 -3.38
CA GLU A 7 -5.30 13.31 -3.08
C GLU A 7 -4.12 13.53 -2.13
N GLU A 8 -3.93 12.62 -1.16
CA GLU A 8 -2.86 12.73 -0.16
C GLU A 8 -1.62 11.88 -0.50
N GLY A 9 -1.69 11.04 -1.54
CA GLY A 9 -0.55 10.24 -1.97
C GLY A 9 -0.22 9.08 -1.03
N PHE A 10 -1.19 8.60 -0.24
CA PHE A 10 -1.05 7.44 0.63
C PHE A 10 -2.27 6.53 0.57
N GLY A 11 -2.11 5.31 1.09
CA GLY A 11 -3.18 4.34 1.19
C GLY A 11 -2.94 3.32 2.30
N PHE A 12 -3.92 2.44 2.44
CA PHE A 12 -3.89 1.32 3.38
C PHE A 12 -4.17 0.02 2.65
N ILE A 13 -3.38 -1.00 2.99
CA ILE A 13 -3.55 -2.36 2.48
C ILE A 13 -4.10 -3.20 3.62
N SER A 14 -5.33 -3.67 3.50
CA SER A 14 -5.90 -4.63 4.45
C SER A 14 -5.60 -6.05 3.98
N ALA A 15 -4.79 -6.75 4.75
CA ALA A 15 -4.46 -8.16 4.57
C ALA A 15 -5.64 -9.06 4.96
N LEU A 16 -5.63 -10.30 4.47
CA LEU A 16 -6.67 -11.29 4.75
C LEU A 16 -6.71 -11.74 6.22
N ASP A 17 -5.62 -11.54 6.96
CA ASP A 17 -5.55 -11.85 8.40
C ASP A 17 -6.14 -10.72 9.28
N GLY A 18 -6.61 -9.63 8.69
CA GLY A 18 -7.17 -8.48 9.39
C GLY A 18 -6.16 -7.38 9.74
N ARG A 19 -4.86 -7.52 9.41
CA ARG A 19 -3.86 -6.46 9.57
C ARG A 19 -4.01 -5.41 8.49
N GLU A 20 -3.79 -4.15 8.87
CA GLU A 20 -3.75 -3.02 7.94
C GLU A 20 -2.35 -2.42 7.91
N PHE A 21 -1.85 -2.21 6.70
CA PHE A 21 -0.53 -1.66 6.46
C PHE A 21 -0.64 -0.32 5.76
N PHE A 22 -0.07 0.71 6.39
CA PHE A 22 0.03 2.04 5.80
C PHE A 22 1.12 2.06 4.73
N PHE A 23 0.88 2.68 3.58
CA PHE A 23 1.91 2.92 2.58
C PHE A 23 1.74 4.29 1.92
N ARG A 24 2.86 4.83 1.43
CA ARG A 24 2.87 6.06 0.63
C ARG A 24 3.15 5.74 -0.82
N ARG A 25 2.78 6.65 -1.72
CA ARG A 25 3.16 6.62 -3.14
C ARG A 25 4.68 6.44 -3.32
N GLU A 26 5.47 7.05 -2.43
CA GLU A 26 6.94 6.96 -2.41
C GLU A 26 7.44 5.53 -2.16
N SER A 27 6.64 4.71 -1.48
CA SER A 27 6.93 3.32 -1.16
C SER A 27 6.60 2.37 -2.31
N MET A 28 6.05 2.86 -3.43
CA MET A 28 5.80 2.05 -4.61
C MET A 28 7.07 1.78 -5.40
N ALA A 29 7.18 0.57 -5.93
CA ALA A 29 8.31 0.19 -6.78
C ALA A 29 8.35 0.98 -8.11
N SER A 30 7.20 1.48 -8.58
CA SER A 30 7.11 2.24 -9.83
C SER A 30 6.05 3.33 -9.78
N GLY A 31 6.37 4.53 -10.26
CA GLY A 31 5.46 5.68 -10.25
C GLY A 31 4.18 5.49 -11.09
N ASP A 32 4.23 4.69 -12.15
CA ASP A 32 3.06 4.38 -12.99
C ASP A 32 2.10 3.39 -12.34
N GLN A 33 2.58 2.54 -11.41
CA GLN A 33 1.71 1.61 -10.69
C GLN A 33 0.74 2.36 -9.78
N TRP A 34 1.11 3.52 -9.23
CA TRP A 34 0.20 4.33 -8.40
C TRP A 34 -1.09 4.70 -9.13
N LYS A 35 -0.99 5.03 -10.42
CA LYS A 35 -2.16 5.38 -11.25
C LYS A 35 -3.02 4.17 -11.61
N GLN A 36 -2.43 2.98 -11.62
CA GLN A 36 -3.13 1.73 -11.92
C GLN A 36 -3.73 1.08 -10.67
N LEU A 37 -3.28 1.52 -9.49
CA LEU A 37 -3.72 1.00 -8.21
C LEU A 37 -5.18 1.37 -7.97
N LYS A 38 -6.02 0.35 -7.85
CA LYS A 38 -7.46 0.52 -7.57
C LYS A 38 -7.85 -0.28 -6.34
N ILE A 39 -8.91 0.15 -5.67
CA ILE A 39 -9.52 -0.59 -4.56
C ILE A 39 -9.87 -2.01 -5.05
N GLY A 40 -9.37 -3.02 -4.34
CA GLY A 40 -9.55 -4.44 -4.69
C GLY A 40 -8.44 -5.02 -5.59
N THR A 41 -7.46 -4.23 -5.98
CA THR A 41 -6.26 -4.72 -6.68
C THR A 41 -5.40 -5.54 -5.73
N GLU A 42 -4.97 -6.71 -6.16
CA GLU A 42 -4.00 -7.51 -5.43
C GLU A 42 -2.60 -6.88 -5.56
N VAL A 43 -1.94 -6.72 -4.42
CA VAL A 43 -0.63 -6.10 -4.34
C VAL A 43 0.30 -6.95 -3.52
N ARG A 44 1.58 -6.91 -3.89
CA ARG A 44 2.67 -7.45 -3.11
C ARG A 44 3.45 -6.31 -2.49
N PHE A 45 3.80 -6.47 -1.22
CA PHE A 45 4.54 -5.48 -0.46
C PHE A 45 5.44 -6.17 0.56
N ALA A 46 6.44 -5.44 1.05
CA ALA A 46 7.23 -5.82 2.22
C ALA A 46 6.62 -5.16 3.46
N GLU A 47 6.26 -5.96 4.45
CA GLU A 47 5.79 -5.46 5.75
C GLU A 47 6.97 -5.03 6.63
N HIS A 48 6.80 -3.92 7.33
CA HIS A 48 7.78 -3.40 8.29
C HIS A 48 7.08 -2.80 9.49
N ASP A 49 7.65 -3.01 10.68
CA ASP A 49 7.21 -2.36 11.91
C ASP A 49 7.94 -1.02 12.07
N GLY A 50 7.19 0.08 11.95
CA GLY A 50 7.68 1.43 12.18
C GLY A 50 7.31 1.94 13.57
N GLU A 51 7.93 3.05 13.98
CA GLU A 51 7.67 3.70 15.27
C GLU A 51 6.20 4.16 15.42
N LYS A 52 5.51 4.40 14.30
CA LYS A 52 4.08 4.79 14.25
C LYS A 52 3.14 3.63 13.96
N GLY A 53 3.63 2.40 13.90
CA GLY A 53 2.88 1.20 13.55
C GLY A 53 3.37 0.53 12.25
N PRO A 54 2.71 -0.57 11.84
CA PRO A 54 3.08 -1.35 10.68
C PRO A 54 2.87 -0.57 9.38
N PHE A 55 3.89 -0.56 8.54
CA PHE A 55 3.86 0.06 7.22
C PHE A 55 4.33 -0.91 6.14
N ALA A 56 3.89 -0.67 4.92
CA ALA A 56 4.25 -1.43 3.74
C ALA A 56 5.23 -0.65 2.88
N SER A 57 6.28 -1.33 2.41
CA SER A 57 7.29 -0.82 1.48
C SER A 57 7.36 -1.69 0.22
N ALA A 58 8.06 -1.22 -0.82
CA ALA A 58 8.23 -1.93 -2.09
C ALA A 58 6.90 -2.43 -2.70
N VAL A 59 5.85 -1.59 -2.62
CA VAL A 59 4.50 -1.96 -3.07
C VAL A 59 4.48 -2.10 -4.59
N THR A 60 4.04 -3.27 -5.06
CA THR A 60 3.99 -3.65 -6.47
C THR A 60 2.64 -4.31 -6.76
N ILE A 61 2.02 -3.98 -7.89
CA ILE A 61 0.79 -4.65 -8.36
C ILE A 61 1.16 -6.05 -8.87
N VAL A 62 0.35 -7.06 -8.53
CA VAL A 62 0.49 -8.44 -9.02
C VAL A 62 -0.16 -8.59 -10.39
#